data_AF-A0A523WMK9-F1
#
_entry.id   AF-A0A523WMK9-F1
#
_cell.length_a   1.000
_cell.length_b   1.000
_cell.length_c   1.000
_cell.angle_alpha   90.00
_cell.angle_beta   90.00
_cell.angle_gamma   90.00
#
_symmetry.space_group_name_H-M   'P 1'
#
loop_
_entity.id
_entity.type
_entity.pdbx_description
1 polymer ?
#
loop_
_entity_poly.entity_id
_entity_poly.type
_entity_poly.pdbx_seq_one_letter_code
_entity_poly.pdbx_strand_id
1 'polypeptide(L)'
;VAEEARRNAVLVNVADDAENSDFILPSYLRQGYITIAISTGGRSPALARKIRTRLEKDFGDEYASLALLIDEVRAELKRQEIKVNGDAWQEALDLDLLTDLVKRGDNEKAKAILLSNLKRQQR
;
A
#
# COMPACT_ATOMS: atom_id res chain seq x y z
N VAL A 1 14.66 29.55 -7.86
CA VAL A 1 13.94 28.25 -7.87
C VAL A 1 12.55 28.37 -7.24
N ALA A 2 12.39 28.66 -5.94
CA ALA A 2 11.06 28.70 -5.31
C ALA A 2 10.13 29.78 -5.91
N GLU A 3 10.62 31.02 -6.08
CA GLU A 3 9.83 32.09 -6.70
C GLU A 3 9.44 31.77 -8.15
N GLU A 4 10.35 31.14 -8.90
CA GLU A 4 10.12 30.73 -10.28
C GLU A 4 9.09 29.60 -10.38
N ALA A 5 9.14 28.62 -9.46
CA ALA A 5 8.15 27.57 -9.36
C ALA A 5 6.75 28.14 -9.08
N ARG A 6 6.64 29.09 -8.13
CA ARG A 6 5.38 29.79 -7.82
C ARG A 6 4.82 30.56 -9.02
N ARG A 7 5.67 31.26 -9.77
CA ARG A 7 5.26 31.97 -11.01
C ARG A 7 4.69 31.03 -12.07
N ASN A 8 5.11 29.77 -12.07
CA ASN A 8 4.66 28.74 -13.01
C ASN A 8 3.61 27.78 -12.43
N ALA A 9 3.06 28.07 -11.24
CA ALA A 9 2.11 27.20 -10.52
C ALA A 9 2.62 25.76 -10.31
N VAL A 10 3.93 25.60 -10.10
CA VAL A 10 4.57 24.31 -9.78
C VAL A 10 4.81 24.23 -8.27
N LEU A 11 4.39 23.13 -7.65
CA LEU A 11 4.68 22.88 -6.23
C LEU A 11 6.18 22.72 -6.01
N VAL A 12 6.73 23.47 -5.04
CA VAL A 12 8.13 23.38 -4.63
C VAL A 12 8.26 22.94 -3.17
N ASN A 13 9.21 22.05 -2.89
CA ASN A 13 9.70 21.80 -1.55
C ASN A 13 11.16 22.28 -1.51
N VAL A 14 11.47 23.16 -0.56
CA VAL A 14 12.81 23.68 -0.34
C VAL A 14 13.38 22.96 0.88
N ALA A 15 14.46 22.21 0.67
CA ALA A 15 15.12 21.50 1.76
C ALA A 15 15.57 22.49 2.85
N ASP A 16 15.28 22.16 4.10
CA ASP A 16 15.59 22.95 5.30
C ASP A 16 14.95 24.36 5.36
N ASP A 17 14.01 24.68 4.45
CA ASP A 17 13.27 25.95 4.44
C ASP A 17 11.76 25.69 4.28
N ALA A 18 11.10 25.54 5.42
CA ALA A 18 9.67 25.27 5.48
C ALA A 18 8.82 26.48 5.04
N GLU A 19 9.30 27.71 5.21
CA GLU A 19 8.54 28.92 4.84
C GLU A 19 8.47 29.08 3.32
N ASN A 20 9.50 28.62 2.60
CA ASN A 20 9.51 28.65 1.14
C ASN A 20 8.99 27.36 0.47
N SER A 21 8.50 26.40 1.25
CA SER A 21 7.96 25.14 0.75
C SER A 21 6.43 25.16 0.64
N ASP A 22 5.89 24.60 -0.44
CA ASP A 22 4.44 24.40 -0.63
C ASP A 22 3.94 23.08 0.00
N PHE A 23 4.84 22.12 0.26
CA PHE A 23 4.50 20.82 0.84
C PHE A 23 5.66 20.24 1.67
N ILE A 24 5.37 19.20 2.44
CA ILE A 24 6.33 18.49 3.29
C ILE A 24 6.56 17.08 2.74
N LEU A 25 7.84 16.70 2.61
CA LEU A 25 8.21 15.32 2.27
C LEU A 25 7.96 14.39 3.47
N PRO A 26 7.14 13.34 3.32
CA PRO A 26 6.88 12.39 4.40
C PRO A 26 8.05 11.43 4.59
N SER A 27 8.08 10.77 5.76
CA SER A 27 8.83 9.52 5.89
C SER A 27 8.04 8.43 5.18
N TYR A 28 8.65 7.63 4.31
CA TYR A 28 7.94 6.57 3.61
C TYR A 28 8.72 5.27 3.59
N LEU A 29 8.00 4.15 3.53
CA LEU A 29 8.54 2.84 3.20
C LEU A 29 7.82 2.31 1.95
N ARG A 30 8.50 1.44 1.22
CA ARG A 30 7.95 0.79 0.04
C ARG A 30 8.24 -0.70 0.12
N GLN A 31 7.21 -1.51 -0.11
CA GLN A 31 7.31 -2.95 -0.18
C GLN A 31 6.63 -3.46 -1.45
N GLY A 32 7.44 -3.69 -2.49
CA GLY A 32 6.95 -3.97 -3.84
C GLY A 32 6.02 -2.87 -4.38
N TYR A 33 4.74 -3.20 -4.48
CA TYR A 33 3.66 -2.31 -4.96
C TYR A 33 2.96 -1.52 -3.84
N ILE A 34 3.29 -1.78 -2.57
CA ILE A 34 2.73 -1.07 -1.42
C ILE A 34 3.66 0.08 -1.04
N THR A 35 3.10 1.28 -0.88
CA THR A 35 3.81 2.44 -0.34
C THR A 35 3.05 2.98 0.85
N ILE A 36 3.74 3.16 1.98
CA ILE A 36 3.17 3.77 3.17
C ILE A 36 3.93 5.06 3.43
N ALA A 37 3.21 6.19 3.44
CA ALA A 37 3.74 7.50 3.76
C ALA A 37 3.24 7.94 5.14
N ILE A 38 4.18 8.37 5.98
CA ILE A 38 3.97 8.82 7.34
C ILE A 38 4.38 10.29 7.43
N SER A 39 3.44 11.16 7.77
CA SER A 39 3.67 12.58 7.97
C SER A 39 3.20 13.02 9.34
N THR A 40 3.94 13.94 9.95
CA THR A 40 3.54 14.65 11.17
C THR A 40 3.20 16.11 10.88
N GLY A 41 3.03 16.48 9.60
CA GLY A 41 2.86 17.88 9.19
C GLY A 41 4.04 18.76 9.60
N GLY A 42 5.26 18.20 9.61
CA GLY A 42 6.49 18.91 9.97
C GLY A 42 6.73 19.02 11.48
N ARG A 43 5.76 18.66 12.33
CA ARG A 43 5.87 18.81 13.79
C ARG A 43 6.91 17.89 14.42
N SER A 44 7.13 16.71 13.87
CA SER A 44 8.14 15.77 14.37
C SER A 44 8.63 14.81 13.27
N PRO A 45 9.70 15.16 12.54
CA PRO A 45 10.35 14.25 11.60
C PRO A 45 10.87 12.97 12.29
N ALA A 46 11.34 13.10 13.53
CA ALA A 46 11.82 11.97 14.33
C ALA A 46 10.71 10.95 14.63
N LEU A 47 9.50 11.41 14.98
CA LEU A 47 8.36 10.52 15.20
C LEU A 47 7.93 9.82 13.90
N ALA A 48 7.86 10.56 12.79
CA ALA A 48 7.52 9.98 11.48
C ALA A 48 8.50 8.85 11.11
N ARG A 49 9.80 9.09 11.28
CA ARG A 49 10.85 8.07 11.08
C ARG A 49 10.70 6.88 12.02
N LYS A 50 10.39 7.10 13.30
CA LYS A 50 10.22 6.02 14.28
C LYS A 50 9.05 5.10 13.93
N ILE A 51 7.92 5.68 13.50
CA ILE A 51 6.75 4.92 13.05
C ILE A 51 7.08 4.15 11.77
N ARG A 52 7.70 4.80 10.78
CA ARG A 52 8.14 4.13 9.54
C ARG A 52 8.97 2.89 9.84
N THR A 53 9.99 3.00 10.70
CA THR A 53 10.87 1.88 11.06
C THR A 53 10.21 0.78 11.89
N ARG A 54 9.10 1.08 12.58
CA ARG A 54 8.26 0.03 13.15
C ARG A 54 7.52 -0.72 12.05
N LEU A 55 6.85 0.01 11.15
CA LEU A 55 6.09 -0.58 10.04
C LEU A 55 6.99 -1.36 9.06
N GLU A 56 8.23 -0.94 8.84
CA GLU A 56 9.22 -1.69 8.02
C GLU A 56 9.42 -3.13 8.51
N LYS A 57 9.21 -3.41 9.81
CA LYS A 57 9.31 -4.76 10.37
C LYS A 57 8.03 -5.57 10.21
N ASP A 58 6.90 -4.89 10.10
CA ASP A 58 5.58 -5.51 10.03
C ASP A 58 5.19 -5.81 8.56
N PHE A 59 5.81 -5.12 7.58
CA PHE A 59 5.56 -5.28 6.15
C PHE A 59 6.76 -5.96 5.43
N GLY A 60 6.84 -7.28 5.52
CA GLY A 60 7.89 -8.08 4.86
C GLY A 60 7.65 -8.37 3.37
N ASP A 61 8.53 -9.18 2.77
CA ASP A 61 8.50 -9.61 1.34
C ASP A 61 7.20 -10.30 0.94
N GLU A 62 6.51 -10.93 1.89
CA GLU A 62 5.21 -11.54 1.70
C GLU A 62 4.14 -10.56 1.20
N TYR A 63 4.22 -9.27 1.55
CA TYR A 63 3.28 -8.25 1.08
C TYR A 63 3.47 -7.88 -0.39
N ALA A 64 4.71 -7.89 -0.89
CA ALA A 64 4.98 -7.66 -2.31
C ALA A 64 4.41 -8.80 -3.16
N SER A 65 4.60 -10.04 -2.70
CA SER A 65 4.06 -11.25 -3.32
C SER A 65 2.53 -11.32 -3.21
N LEU A 66 1.96 -10.94 -2.07
CA LEU A 66 0.50 -10.88 -1.89
C LEU A 66 -0.15 -9.87 -2.85
N ALA A 67 0.48 -8.71 -3.06
CA ALA A 67 -0.03 -7.72 -4.01
C ALA A 67 -0.10 -8.27 -5.45
N LEU A 68 0.90 -9.04 -5.88
CA LEU A 68 0.90 -9.73 -7.17
C LEU A 68 -0.20 -10.80 -7.26
N LEU A 69 -0.36 -11.60 -6.20
CA LEU A 69 -1.41 -12.62 -6.14
C LEU A 69 -2.81 -12.00 -6.25
N ILE A 70 -3.04 -10.88 -5.55
CA ILE A 70 -4.31 -10.15 -5.62
C ILE A 70 -4.55 -9.60 -7.04
N ASP A 71 -3.53 -9.07 -7.71
CA ASP A 71 -3.64 -8.62 -9.10
C ASP A 71 -4.05 -9.77 -10.04
N GLU A 72 -3.45 -10.95 -9.87
CA GLU A 72 -3.81 -12.14 -10.63
C GLU A 72 -5.27 -12.56 -10.41
N VAL A 73 -5.73 -12.58 -9.15
CA VAL A 73 -7.13 -12.89 -8.80
C VAL A 73 -8.08 -11.86 -9.41
N ARG A 74 -7.75 -10.56 -9.35
CA ARG A 74 -8.54 -9.51 -9.99
C ARG A 74 -8.64 -9.71 -11.50
N ALA A 75 -7.54 -10.06 -12.16
CA ALA A 75 -7.52 -10.35 -13.59
C ALA A 75 -8.38 -11.57 -13.94
N GLU A 76 -8.36 -12.62 -13.12
CA GLU A 76 -9.18 -13.81 -13.29
C GLU A 76 -10.68 -13.51 -13.16
N LEU A 77 -11.08 -12.81 -12.10
CA LEU A 77 -12.48 -12.41 -11.90
C LEU A 77 -12.98 -11.52 -13.04
N LYS A 78 -12.13 -10.61 -13.53
CA LYS A 78 -12.44 -9.77 -14.69
C LYS A 78 -12.66 -10.60 -15.96
N ARG A 79 -11.84 -11.62 -16.22
CA ARG A 79 -12.01 -12.54 -17.36
C ARG A 79 -13.31 -13.35 -17.28
N GLN A 80 -13.76 -13.66 -16.06
CA GLN A 80 -15.02 -14.37 -15.81
C GLN A 80 -16.23 -13.42 -15.76
N GLU A 81 -16.03 -12.11 -16.01
CA GLU A 81 -17.04 -11.05 -15.90
C GLU A 81 -17.70 -10.97 -14.50
N ILE A 82 -17.00 -11.45 -13.48
CA ILE A 82 -17.46 -11.44 -12.10
C ILE A 82 -17.14 -10.08 -11.48
N LYS A 83 -18.17 -9.38 -11.01
CA LYS A 83 -18.04 -8.12 -10.27
C LYS A 83 -18.05 -8.38 -8.76
N VAL A 84 -17.01 -7.92 -8.08
CA VAL A 84 -16.89 -7.93 -6.62
C VAL A 84 -16.86 -6.47 -6.14
N ASN A 85 -17.65 -6.13 -5.13
CA ASN A 85 -17.66 -4.80 -4.52
C ASN A 85 -16.49 -4.62 -3.52
N GLY A 86 -16.29 -3.39 -3.03
CA GLY A 86 -15.19 -3.09 -2.11
C GLY A 86 -15.26 -3.85 -0.78
N ASP A 87 -16.45 -3.99 -0.22
CA ASP A 87 -16.66 -4.62 1.09
C ASP A 87 -16.33 -6.12 1.05
N ALA A 88 -16.76 -6.82 0.00
CA ALA A 88 -16.41 -8.23 -0.21
C ALA A 88 -14.89 -8.43 -0.36
N TRP A 89 -14.16 -7.47 -0.93
CA TRP A 89 -12.70 -7.51 -0.92
C TRP A 89 -12.12 -7.34 0.48
N GLN A 90 -12.64 -6.39 1.28
CA GLN A 90 -12.17 -6.18 2.65
C GLN A 90 -12.38 -7.43 3.51
N GLU A 91 -13.54 -8.07 3.39
CA GLU A 91 -13.87 -9.28 4.16
C GLU A 91 -13.11 -10.52 3.68
N ALA A 92 -12.81 -10.63 2.39
CA ALA A 92 -12.11 -11.79 1.84
C ALA A 92 -10.60 -11.79 2.10
N LEU A 93 -10.02 -10.60 2.32
CA LEU A 93 -8.59 -10.39 2.56
C LEU A 93 -8.22 -10.65 4.02
N ASP A 94 -8.15 -11.93 4.39
CA ASP A 94 -7.53 -12.37 5.64
C ASP A 94 -6.01 -12.20 5.55
N LEU A 95 -5.50 -11.04 5.98
CA LEU A 95 -4.08 -10.71 5.84
C LEU A 95 -3.18 -11.67 6.60
N ASP A 96 -3.55 -12.09 7.81
CA ASP A 96 -2.71 -12.99 8.62
C ASP A 96 -2.55 -14.35 7.94
N LEU A 97 -3.66 -14.92 7.44
CA LEU A 97 -3.62 -16.19 6.73
C LEU A 97 -2.90 -16.09 5.38
N LEU A 98 -3.25 -15.08 4.57
CA LEU A 98 -2.73 -14.95 3.21
C LEU A 98 -1.23 -14.63 3.21
N THR A 99 -0.77 -13.77 4.12
CA THR A 99 0.65 -13.46 4.24
C THR A 99 1.46 -14.66 4.73
N ASP A 100 0.96 -15.44 5.69
CA ASP A 100 1.61 -16.69 6.14
C ASP A 100 1.73 -17.73 5.02
N LEU A 101 0.66 -17.94 4.23
CA LEU A 101 0.69 -18.86 3.09
C LEU A 101 1.69 -18.41 2.02
N VAL A 102 1.68 -17.14 1.64
CA VAL A 102 2.61 -16.58 0.66
C VAL A 102 4.06 -16.68 1.15
N LYS A 103 4.30 -16.44 2.45
CA LYS A 103 5.62 -16.57 3.06
C LYS A 103 6.17 -18.00 3.02
N ARG A 104 5.29 -19.01 3.04
CA ARG A 104 5.63 -20.43 2.90
C ARG A 104 5.78 -20.87 1.44
N GLY A 105 5.43 -20.02 0.47
CA GLY A 105 5.40 -20.34 -0.95
C GLY A 105 4.12 -21.01 -1.43
N ASP A 106 3.09 -21.11 -0.58
CA ASP A 106 1.81 -21.75 -0.87
C ASP A 106 0.86 -20.83 -1.68
N ASN A 107 1.38 -20.23 -2.75
CA ASN A 107 0.67 -19.19 -3.53
C ASN A 107 -0.63 -19.71 -4.16
N GLU A 108 -0.63 -20.92 -4.71
CA GLU A 108 -1.83 -21.55 -5.29
C GLU A 108 -2.94 -21.73 -4.24
N LYS A 109 -2.55 -22.10 -3.02
CA LYS A 109 -3.50 -22.28 -1.91
C LYS A 109 -4.04 -20.94 -1.44
N ALA A 110 -3.19 -19.92 -1.29
CA ALA A 110 -3.62 -18.56 -0.96
C ALA A 110 -4.60 -18.01 -2.01
N LYS A 111 -4.31 -18.21 -3.30
CA LYS A 111 -5.18 -17.84 -4.42
C LYS A 111 -6.53 -18.54 -4.36
N ALA A 112 -6.54 -19.86 -4.16
CA ALA A 112 -7.76 -20.65 -4.07
C ALA A 112 -8.64 -20.22 -2.88
N ILE A 113 -8.04 -19.93 -1.73
CA ILE A 113 -8.74 -19.43 -0.53
C ILE A 113 -9.37 -18.07 -0.81
N LEU A 114 -8.60 -17.13 -1.36
CA LEU A 114 -9.09 -15.79 -1.68
C LEU A 114 -10.26 -15.84 -2.67
N LEU A 115 -10.14 -16.62 -3.75
CA LEU A 115 -11.24 -16.84 -4.70
C LEU A 115 -12.49 -17.47 -4.05
N SER A 116 -12.30 -18.43 -3.15
CA SER A 116 -13.40 -19.05 -2.40
C SER A 116 -14.10 -18.02 -1.51
N ASN A 117 -13.35 -17.19 -0.78
CA ASN A 117 -13.90 -16.17 0.09
C ASN A 117 -14.72 -15.15 -0.71
N LEU A 118 -14.18 -14.68 -1.84
CA LEU A 118 -14.86 -13.73 -2.72
C LEU A 118 -16.16 -14.29 -3.31
N LYS A 119 -16.21 -15.59 -3.62
CA LYS A 119 -17.44 -16.25 -4.10
C LYS A 119 -18.50 -16.43 -3.01
N ARG A 120 -18.10 -16.61 -1.74
CA ARG A 120 -19.04 -16.72 -0.61
C ARG A 120 -19.79 -15.41 -0.37
N GLN A 121 -19.11 -14.28 -0.55
CA GLN A 121 -19.70 -12.94 -0.34
C GLN A 121 -20.62 -12.46 -1.48
N GLN A 122 -20.79 -13.28 -2.52
CA GLN A 122 -21.72 -13.01 -3.62
C GLN A 122 -23.06 -13.72 -3.47
N ARG A 123 -23.24 -14.53 -2.42
CA ARG A 123 -24.50 -15.23 -2.10
C ARG A 123 -25.32 -14.39 -1.13
#